data_AF-A0A943LB74-F1
#
_entry.id   AF-A0A943LB74-F1
#
_cell.length_a   1.000
_cell.length_b   1.000
_cell.length_c   1.000
_cell.angle_alpha   90.00
_cell.angle_beta   90.00
_cell.angle_gamma   90.00
#
_symmetry.space_group_name_H-M   'P 1'
#
loop_
_entity.id
_entity.type
_entity.pdbx_description
1 polymer ?
#
loop_
_entity_poly.entity_id
_entity_poly.type
_entity_poly.pdbx_seq_one_letter_code
_entity_poly.pdbx_strand_id
1 'polypeptide(L)'
;IGLRLASDTKSRAFEEQFIVYTALTIASEYLMVTFPMADFGGKSLRPSIIIPRLKKILPRLVEESEIYNLKQNDDKFSKITAPIPTFNELISALRMEFEKEEVDEYWAQAFKWFEENEEFKSKASRMFKGLTYTNLVEKVPREKIRRLYQAENKKLIFNVSRIEKYAQCPFSYYVQYGLKAKDRKVYEFSAPDLGSFMHNILDDFTNKIRNEKISWSELNKERCKVIVNELVDNKLESDANSILNSTKKYRYFADRFKRTITKSVMVISEQMRKGSFEIFRNEFEFGGFKDGEPIKIALPSKETVYLVGRVDRIDTLDLDGNTYIKIVDYKSGAKKFNLTEVYYGLQIQLLVYLDALIKNSRFILKNQAMPGAILYFRIDDPIIKSKKQLSEEEIKENILKELKMSGLLLKNIDVVKAMDNDMETYSLIIPASIKKDGDFSSNSSVVTEEQFNILRKYVNDKMAELCEEMLSGDIKITPCKNNNTPYCNYCDYSSVCQFDTSIENNKYKIILKKNNNDAWKLIKDDVERGGEA
;
A
#
# COMPACT_ATOMS: atom_id res chain seq x y z
N ILE A 1 -41.80 28.17 59.39
CA ILE A 1 -40.96 27.28 58.56
C ILE A 1 -40.48 28.10 57.38
N GLY A 2 -39.18 28.40 57.30
CA GLY A 2 -38.58 29.15 56.19
C GLY A 2 -37.66 28.22 55.39
N LEU A 3 -37.75 28.28 54.06
CA LEU A 3 -36.82 27.59 53.17
C LEU A 3 -35.43 28.24 53.28
N ARG A 4 -34.41 27.47 53.69
CA ARG A 4 -33.01 27.89 53.58
C ARG A 4 -32.65 27.98 52.10
N LEU A 5 -32.51 29.21 51.61
CA LEU A 5 -31.99 29.47 50.27
C LEU A 5 -30.47 29.26 50.29
N ALA A 6 -29.92 28.75 49.18
CA ALA A 6 -28.47 28.62 49.02
C ALA A 6 -27.80 30.01 49.05
N SER A 7 -26.53 30.07 49.48
CA SER A 7 -25.75 31.31 49.52
C SER A 7 -25.58 31.90 48.11
N ASP A 8 -25.70 33.23 48.02
CA ASP A 8 -25.49 33.94 46.76
C ASP A 8 -24.00 33.95 46.36
N THR A 9 -23.72 34.25 45.09
CA THR A 9 -22.35 34.24 44.55
C THR A 9 -21.40 35.17 45.31
N LYS A 10 -21.93 36.28 45.85
CA LYS A 10 -21.14 37.25 46.64
C LYS A 10 -20.75 36.66 48.00
N SER A 11 -21.69 36.03 48.70
CA SER A 11 -21.43 35.38 49.99
C SER A 11 -20.45 34.22 49.84
N ARG A 12 -20.59 33.40 48.79
CA ARG A 12 -19.65 32.31 48.47
C ARG A 12 -18.22 32.81 48.24
N ALA A 13 -18.05 33.95 47.56
CA ALA A 13 -16.72 34.54 47.36
C ALA A 13 -16.07 35.02 48.68
N PHE A 14 -16.86 35.46 49.66
CA PHE A 14 -16.36 35.79 51.01
C PHE A 14 -16.05 34.54 51.82
N GLU A 15 -16.88 33.50 51.74
CA GLU A 15 -16.63 32.20 52.36
C GLU A 15 -15.33 31.57 51.83
N GLU A 16 -15.04 31.66 50.53
CA GLU A 16 -13.78 31.20 49.95
C GLU A 16 -12.56 31.92 50.54
N GLN A 17 -12.65 33.22 50.81
CA GLN A 17 -11.54 33.95 51.45
C GLN A 17 -11.28 33.45 52.88
N PHE A 18 -12.35 33.13 53.63
CA PHE A 18 -12.22 32.55 54.96
C PHE A 18 -11.62 31.15 54.93
N ILE A 19 -12.01 30.31 53.95
CA ILE A 19 -11.43 28.98 53.74
C ILE A 19 -9.93 29.09 53.42
N VAL A 20 -9.55 29.99 52.52
CA VAL A 20 -8.14 30.25 52.18
C VAL A 20 -7.37 30.72 53.42
N TYR A 21 -7.91 31.67 54.19
CA TYR A 21 -7.27 32.11 55.44
C TYR A 21 -7.05 30.95 56.40
N THR A 22 -8.08 30.12 56.59
CA THR A 22 -8.01 28.95 57.48
C THR A 22 -6.93 27.98 56.98
N ALA A 23 -6.94 27.63 55.69
CA ALA A 23 -5.94 26.74 55.09
C ALA A 23 -4.51 27.25 55.26
N LEU A 24 -4.29 28.56 55.09
CA LEU A 24 -2.98 29.20 55.25
C LEU A 24 -2.53 29.31 56.72
N THR A 25 -3.41 29.12 57.69
CA THR A 25 -3.11 29.28 59.13
C THR A 25 -3.18 27.97 59.93
N ILE A 26 -3.44 26.83 59.28
CA ILE A 26 -3.47 25.50 59.92
C ILE A 26 -2.07 25.01 60.33
N ALA A 27 -1.04 25.27 59.52
CA ALA A 27 0.30 24.73 59.76
C ALA A 27 1.00 25.46 60.92
N SER A 28 1.64 24.70 61.81
CA SER A 28 2.39 25.26 62.96
C SER A 28 3.89 25.45 62.70
N GLU A 29 4.47 24.71 61.75
CA GLU A 29 5.91 24.71 61.47
C GLU A 29 6.24 25.15 60.04
N TYR A 30 5.71 24.45 59.04
CA TYR A 30 6.00 24.72 57.63
C TYR A 30 4.73 24.69 56.78
N LEU A 31 4.61 25.65 55.87
CA LEU A 31 3.51 25.74 54.90
C LEU A 31 4.06 25.80 53.48
N MET A 32 3.66 24.84 52.64
CA MET A 32 3.97 24.82 51.21
C MET A 32 2.73 25.17 50.40
N VAL A 33 2.84 26.16 49.52
CA VAL A 33 1.76 26.57 48.60
C VAL A 33 2.22 26.33 47.17
N THR A 34 1.66 25.32 46.53
CA THR A 34 1.99 24.93 45.15
C THR A 34 0.88 25.31 44.18
N PHE A 35 1.26 25.63 42.94
CA PHE A 35 0.32 25.76 41.83
C PHE A 35 0.95 25.19 40.56
N PRO A 36 0.17 24.49 39.71
CA PRO A 36 0.69 24.00 38.43
C PRO A 36 0.83 25.15 37.43
N MET A 37 1.91 25.12 36.63
CA MET A 37 2.09 26.04 35.50
C MET A 37 1.32 25.60 34.25
N ALA A 38 0.98 24.31 34.13
CA ALA A 38 0.23 23.75 33.02
C ALA A 38 -0.68 22.60 33.46
N ASP A 39 -1.73 22.34 32.69
CA ASP A 39 -2.56 21.14 32.84
C ASP A 39 -1.91 19.90 32.19
N PHE A 40 -2.54 18.73 32.29
CA PHE A 40 -2.06 17.48 31.70
C PHE A 40 -1.91 17.51 30.17
N GLY A 41 -2.56 18.46 29.49
CA GLY A 41 -2.42 18.68 28.04
C GLY A 41 -1.35 19.70 27.68
N GLY A 42 -0.65 20.28 28.66
CA GLY A 42 0.36 21.32 28.46
C GLY A 42 -0.21 22.74 28.36
N LYS A 43 -1.52 22.94 28.59
CA LYS A 43 -2.11 24.29 28.55
C LYS A 43 -1.71 25.07 29.79
N SER A 44 -1.20 26.28 29.60
CA SER A 44 -0.77 27.16 30.70
C SER A 44 -1.93 27.47 31.67
N LEU A 45 -1.63 27.33 32.96
CA LEU A 45 -2.50 27.69 34.08
C LEU A 45 -1.93 28.92 34.77
N ARG A 46 -2.83 29.82 35.19
CA ARG A 46 -2.44 31.04 35.91
C ARG A 46 -2.51 30.80 37.41
N PRO A 47 -1.54 31.30 38.18
CA PRO A 47 -1.64 31.26 39.63
C PRO A 47 -2.88 32.04 40.09
N SER A 48 -3.50 31.55 41.16
CA SER A 48 -4.56 32.29 41.86
C SER A 48 -4.04 33.62 42.39
N ILE A 49 -4.94 34.59 42.60
CA ILE A 49 -4.66 35.89 43.24
C ILE A 49 -3.99 35.75 44.62
N ILE A 50 -4.09 34.57 45.25
CA ILE A 50 -3.46 34.26 46.54
C ILE A 50 -1.94 34.37 46.45
N ILE A 51 -1.33 33.89 45.35
CA ILE A 51 0.13 33.88 45.18
C ILE A 51 0.73 35.30 45.18
N PRO A 52 0.26 36.26 44.34
CA PRO A 52 0.79 37.63 44.39
C PRO A 52 0.48 38.34 45.71
N ARG A 53 -0.62 38.01 46.40
CA ARG A 53 -0.90 38.54 47.75
C ARG A 53 0.12 38.04 48.78
N LEU A 54 0.44 36.75 48.77
CA LEU A 54 1.46 36.17 49.64
C LEU A 54 2.83 36.82 49.41
N LYS A 55 3.24 36.98 48.14
CA LYS A 55 4.50 37.66 47.80
C LYS A 55 4.54 39.13 48.25
N LYS A 56 3.38 39.80 48.33
CA LYS A 56 3.30 41.17 48.86
C LYS A 56 3.48 41.23 50.38
N ILE A 57 2.95 40.24 51.11
CA ILE A 57 3.08 40.13 52.57
C ILE A 57 4.48 39.66 52.96
N LEU A 58 5.02 38.70 52.21
CA LEU A 58 6.34 38.09 52.41
C LEU A 58 7.25 38.46 51.22
N PRO A 59 7.81 39.69 51.17
CA PRO A 59 8.54 40.18 50.00
C PRO A 59 9.87 39.46 49.74
N ARG A 60 10.37 38.70 50.71
CA ARG A 60 11.59 37.87 50.57
C ARG A 60 11.28 36.41 50.21
N LEU A 61 10.02 36.07 49.93
CA LEU A 61 9.62 34.72 49.54
C LEU A 61 10.20 34.39 48.16
N VAL A 62 11.02 33.35 48.10
CA VAL A 62 11.55 32.81 46.84
C VAL A 62 10.57 31.75 46.33
N GLU A 63 10.17 31.86 45.07
CA GLU A 63 9.36 30.84 44.40
C GLU A 63 10.29 29.78 43.80
N GLU A 64 10.05 28.52 44.15
CA GLU A 64 10.73 27.37 43.58
C GLU A 64 9.89 26.74 42.47
N SER A 65 10.54 26.09 41.53
CA SER A 65 9.92 25.26 40.48
C SER A 65 10.81 24.06 40.17
N GLU A 66 10.31 23.10 39.38
CA GLU A 66 11.14 22.01 38.84
C GLU A 66 12.36 22.52 38.05
N ILE A 67 12.28 23.72 37.48
CA ILE A 67 13.37 24.36 36.71
C ILE A 67 14.32 25.15 37.63
N TYR A 68 13.82 25.62 38.77
CA TYR A 68 14.56 26.42 39.74
C TYR A 68 14.30 25.88 41.15
N ASN A 69 15.08 24.89 41.54
CA ASN A 69 14.95 24.21 42.82
C ASN A 69 16.18 24.50 43.68
N LEU A 70 15.99 25.21 44.80
CA LEU A 70 17.08 25.57 45.69
C LEU A 70 17.80 24.34 46.28
N LYS A 71 17.10 23.21 46.46
CA LYS A 71 17.69 21.96 46.96
C LYS A 71 18.64 21.29 45.96
N GLN A 72 18.44 21.46 44.65
CA GLN A 72 19.33 20.87 43.65
C GLN A 72 20.72 21.54 43.66
N ASN A 73 20.84 22.77 44.16
CA ASN A 73 22.12 23.45 44.29
C ASN A 73 22.93 22.98 45.51
N ASP A 74 22.27 22.47 46.55
CA ASP A 74 22.90 22.13 47.83
C ASP A 74 23.03 20.60 48.06
N ASP A 75 22.20 19.76 47.43
CA ASP A 75 22.24 18.30 47.55
C ASP A 75 22.45 17.61 46.20
N LYS A 76 23.69 17.14 45.97
CA LYS A 76 24.08 16.39 44.76
C LYS A 76 23.27 15.10 44.59
N PHE A 77 22.70 14.54 45.65
CA PHE A 77 21.94 13.28 45.62
C PHE A 77 20.42 13.49 45.62
N SER A 78 19.92 14.70 45.36
CA SER A 78 18.49 15.01 45.42
C SER A 78 17.61 14.13 44.52
N LYS A 79 18.19 13.49 43.49
CA LYS A 79 17.51 12.56 42.57
C LYS A 79 17.49 11.10 43.07
N ILE A 80 18.30 10.75 44.07
CA ILE A 80 18.30 9.45 44.72
C ILE A 80 17.32 9.50 45.89
N THR A 81 16.11 8.98 45.69
CA THR A 81 15.04 9.01 46.69
C THR A 81 14.59 7.59 47.06
N ALA A 82 13.62 7.04 46.34
CA ALA A 82 13.16 5.67 46.47
C ALA A 82 13.59 4.85 45.23
N PRO A 83 13.63 3.51 45.31
CA PRO A 83 14.12 2.68 44.21
C PRO A 83 13.42 2.94 42.86
N ILE A 84 12.08 3.05 42.81
CA ILE A 84 11.35 3.25 41.54
C ILE A 84 11.62 4.65 40.93
N PRO A 85 11.44 5.77 41.65
CA PRO A 85 11.79 7.09 41.12
C PRO A 85 13.25 7.21 40.69
N THR A 86 14.18 6.69 41.50
CA THR A 86 15.61 6.72 41.19
C THR A 86 15.91 5.89 39.93
N PHE A 87 15.24 4.75 39.74
CA PHE A 87 15.38 3.94 38.54
C PHE A 87 14.88 4.68 37.29
N ASN A 88 13.79 5.46 37.39
CA ASN A 88 13.29 6.27 36.27
C ASN A 88 14.26 7.39 35.91
N GLU A 89 14.83 8.08 36.89
CA GLU A 89 15.88 9.08 36.67
C GLU A 89 17.15 8.46 36.07
N LEU A 90 17.52 7.25 36.51
CA LEU A 90 18.66 6.50 35.97
C LEU A 90 18.48 6.19 34.47
N ILE A 91 17.26 5.87 34.00
CA ILE A 91 17.00 5.65 32.57
C ILE A 91 17.38 6.90 31.77
N SER A 92 16.97 8.08 32.25
CA SER A 92 17.30 9.35 31.61
C SER A 92 18.80 9.63 31.64
N ALA A 93 19.46 9.45 32.79
CA ALA A 93 20.90 9.64 32.94
C ALA A 93 21.69 8.72 31.99
N LEU A 94 21.34 7.44 31.89
CA LEU A 94 22.01 6.52 30.97
C LEU A 94 21.80 6.88 29.50
N ARG A 95 20.62 7.44 29.15
CA ARG A 95 20.37 7.92 27.79
C ARG A 95 21.25 9.13 27.46
N MET A 96 21.34 10.09 28.38
CA MET A 96 22.23 11.25 28.27
C MET A 96 23.69 10.82 28.12
N GLU A 97 24.16 9.91 28.98
CA GLU A 97 25.54 9.37 28.92
C GLU A 97 25.80 8.67 27.59
N PHE A 98 24.84 7.87 27.09
CA PHE A 98 24.93 7.21 25.78
C PHE A 98 25.04 8.21 24.62
N GLU A 99 24.38 9.37 24.74
CA GLU A 99 24.47 10.49 23.79
C GLU A 99 25.70 11.38 24.03
N LYS A 100 26.58 11.00 24.97
CA LYS A 100 27.80 11.71 25.38
C LYS A 100 27.54 13.07 26.03
N GLU A 101 26.37 13.21 26.64
CA GLU A 101 26.07 14.35 27.51
C GLU A 101 26.68 14.13 28.90
N GLU A 102 26.88 15.23 29.63
CA GLU A 102 27.46 15.20 30.97
C GLU A 102 26.42 14.69 31.98
N VAL A 103 26.82 13.71 32.79
CA VAL A 103 25.99 13.10 33.84
C VAL A 103 26.75 13.04 35.15
N ASP A 104 26.03 13.15 36.26
CA ASP A 104 26.65 13.04 37.57
C ASP A 104 27.27 11.65 37.81
N GLU A 105 28.48 11.64 38.36
CA GLU A 105 29.25 10.41 38.63
C GLU A 105 28.53 9.40 39.54
N TYR A 106 27.58 9.84 40.36
CA TYR A 106 26.84 8.94 41.25
C TYR A 106 25.90 7.99 40.49
N TRP A 107 25.54 8.30 39.23
CA TRP A 107 24.70 7.43 38.42
C TRP A 107 25.34 6.07 38.14
N ALA A 108 26.67 6.00 38.02
CA ALA A 108 27.38 4.74 37.88
C ALA A 108 27.22 3.85 39.14
N GLN A 109 27.23 4.45 40.32
CA GLN A 109 27.02 3.73 41.58
C GLN A 109 25.57 3.30 41.75
N ALA A 110 24.62 4.18 41.41
CA ALA A 110 23.20 3.86 41.41
C ALA A 110 22.89 2.70 40.45
N PHE A 111 23.45 2.72 39.24
CA PHE A 111 23.33 1.62 38.28
C PHE A 111 23.82 0.29 38.85
N LYS A 112 25.02 0.28 39.45
CA LYS A 112 25.59 -0.93 40.07
C LYS A 112 24.67 -1.50 41.15
N TRP A 113 24.09 -0.64 41.99
CA TRP A 113 23.12 -1.07 42.99
C TRP A 113 21.89 -1.75 42.36
N PHE A 114 21.33 -1.18 41.28
CA PHE A 114 20.19 -1.78 40.56
C PHE A 114 20.54 -3.07 39.80
N GLU A 115 21.78 -3.21 39.35
CA GLU A 115 22.28 -4.43 38.70
C GLU A 115 22.44 -5.59 39.70
N GLU A 116 22.84 -5.29 40.94
CA GLU A 116 23.02 -6.27 42.02
C GLU A 116 21.71 -6.59 42.76
N ASN A 117 20.72 -5.69 42.70
CA ASN A 117 19.42 -5.87 43.34
C ASN A 117 18.55 -6.92 42.61
N GLU A 118 18.05 -7.93 43.34
CA GLU A 118 17.27 -9.04 42.77
C GLU A 118 16.00 -8.61 42.02
N GLU A 119 15.29 -7.59 42.50
CA GLU A 119 14.05 -7.11 41.89
C GLU A 119 14.32 -6.31 40.61
N PHE A 120 15.43 -5.58 40.57
CA PHE A 120 15.74 -4.63 39.50
C PHE A 120 16.74 -5.12 38.47
N LYS A 121 17.54 -6.16 38.77
CA LYS A 121 18.57 -6.70 37.88
C LYS A 121 18.05 -7.00 36.46
N SER A 122 16.88 -7.62 36.37
CA SER A 122 16.26 -7.92 35.06
C SER A 122 15.79 -6.67 34.31
N LYS A 123 15.29 -5.65 35.03
CA LYS A 123 14.88 -4.36 34.48
C LYS A 123 16.10 -3.57 34.02
N ALA A 124 17.15 -3.52 34.82
CA ALA A 124 18.42 -2.85 34.51
C ALA A 124 19.08 -3.45 33.25
N SER A 125 19.16 -4.78 33.16
CA SER A 125 19.68 -5.46 31.97
C SER A 125 18.86 -5.17 30.71
N ARG A 126 17.52 -5.13 30.83
CA ARG A 126 16.63 -4.82 29.69
C ARG A 126 16.78 -3.37 29.23
N MET A 127 16.85 -2.43 30.17
CA MET A 127 17.08 -1.01 29.89
C MET A 127 18.39 -0.81 29.13
N PHE A 128 19.48 -1.43 29.59
CA PHE A 128 20.77 -1.33 28.91
C PHE A 128 20.73 -1.85 27.46
N LYS A 129 20.05 -2.99 27.23
CA LYS A 129 19.79 -3.50 25.87
C LYS A 129 18.95 -2.54 25.02
N GLY A 130 18.09 -1.73 25.65
CA GLY A 130 17.29 -0.70 25.00
C GLY A 130 18.13 0.45 24.44
N LEU A 131 19.27 0.77 25.06
CA LEU A 131 20.17 1.83 24.58
C LEU A 131 20.78 1.49 23.21
N THR A 132 21.10 0.22 22.98
CA THR A 132 21.64 -0.29 21.72
C THR A 132 20.56 -0.92 20.83
N TYR A 133 19.28 -0.66 21.10
CA TYR A 133 18.20 -1.24 20.33
C TYR A 133 18.27 -0.79 18.87
N THR A 134 18.15 -1.75 17.96
CA THR A 134 17.94 -1.47 16.54
C THR A 134 16.72 -2.26 16.07
N ASN A 135 15.99 -1.71 15.11
CA ASN A 135 14.86 -2.40 14.48
C ASN A 135 15.31 -3.24 13.27
N LEU A 136 16.54 -3.76 13.33
CA LEU A 136 17.08 -4.63 12.29
C LEU A 136 16.61 -6.06 12.54
N VAL A 137 16.20 -6.71 11.46
CA VAL A 137 15.72 -8.09 11.48
C VAL A 137 16.78 -9.03 10.94
N GLU A 138 16.99 -10.13 11.64
CA GLU A 138 17.89 -11.19 11.19
C GLU A 138 17.26 -11.98 10.04
N LYS A 139 18.11 -12.54 9.18
CA LYS A 139 17.64 -13.47 8.15
C LYS A 139 17.07 -14.72 8.79
N VAL A 140 15.95 -15.19 8.27
CA VAL A 140 15.38 -16.47 8.71
C VAL A 140 16.13 -17.60 7.99
N PRO A 141 16.52 -18.70 8.68
CA PRO A 141 17.19 -19.83 8.03
C PRO A 141 16.41 -20.35 6.82
N ARG A 142 17.11 -20.57 5.70
CA ARG A 142 16.55 -21.01 4.41
C ARG A 142 15.62 -22.21 4.53
N GLU A 143 16.00 -23.21 5.34
CA GLU A 143 15.18 -24.41 5.57
C GLU A 143 13.82 -24.09 6.22
N LYS A 144 13.79 -23.14 7.17
CA LYS A 144 12.55 -22.71 7.83
C LYS A 144 11.66 -21.95 6.84
N ILE A 145 12.25 -21.05 6.06
CA ILE A 145 11.55 -20.28 5.03
C ILE A 145 10.96 -21.18 3.95
N ARG A 146 11.74 -22.15 3.46
CA ARG A 146 11.27 -23.13 2.49
C ARG A 146 10.08 -23.91 3.05
N ARG A 147 10.15 -24.37 4.29
CA ARG A 147 9.04 -25.07 4.97
C ARG A 147 7.79 -24.18 5.12
N LEU A 148 7.99 -22.88 5.30
CA LEU A 148 6.92 -21.90 5.45
C LEU A 148 6.19 -21.63 4.12
N TYR A 149 6.92 -21.62 3.01
CA TYR A 149 6.42 -21.23 1.69
C TYR A 149 6.04 -22.39 0.76
N GLN A 150 6.52 -23.60 1.01
CA GLN A 150 6.13 -24.76 0.20
C GLN A 150 4.63 -25.10 0.39
N ALA A 151 3.98 -25.51 -0.68
CA ALA A 151 2.66 -26.10 -0.64
C ALA A 151 2.69 -27.52 -0.05
N GLU A 152 1.52 -28.11 0.18
CA GLU A 152 1.39 -29.48 0.74
C GLU A 152 2.16 -30.54 -0.06
N ASN A 153 2.25 -30.36 -1.39
CA ASN A 153 3.00 -31.22 -2.30
C ASN A 153 4.51 -30.91 -2.35
N LYS A 154 5.04 -30.13 -1.39
CA LYS A 154 6.45 -29.69 -1.28
C LYS A 154 6.95 -28.82 -2.45
N LYS A 155 6.06 -28.34 -3.33
CA LYS A 155 6.41 -27.40 -4.41
C LYS A 155 6.32 -25.96 -3.91
N LEU A 156 7.20 -25.10 -4.40
CA LEU A 156 7.15 -23.67 -4.17
C LEU A 156 6.24 -23.05 -5.23
N ILE A 157 5.01 -22.67 -4.85
CA ILE A 157 4.00 -22.15 -5.78
C ILE A 157 3.71 -20.69 -5.45
N PHE A 158 4.13 -19.76 -6.31
CA PHE A 158 4.03 -18.32 -6.10
C PHE A 158 3.14 -17.64 -7.14
N ASN A 159 2.36 -16.65 -6.69
CA ASN A 159 1.66 -15.72 -7.58
C ASN A 159 2.56 -14.52 -7.86
N VAL A 160 2.45 -13.92 -9.04
CA VAL A 160 3.28 -12.75 -9.39
C VAL A 160 3.04 -11.57 -8.45
N SER A 161 1.79 -11.35 -8.03
CA SER A 161 1.44 -10.32 -7.03
C SER A 161 2.14 -10.51 -5.67
N ARG A 162 2.47 -11.75 -5.30
CA ARG A 162 3.25 -12.04 -4.08
C ARG A 162 4.70 -11.58 -4.21
N ILE A 163 5.28 -11.73 -5.40
CA ILE A 163 6.66 -11.34 -5.69
C ILE A 163 6.76 -9.81 -5.77
N GLU A 164 5.78 -9.15 -6.38
CA GLU A 164 5.65 -7.69 -6.31
C GLU A 164 5.51 -7.19 -4.86
N LYS A 165 4.72 -7.88 -4.02
CA LYS A 165 4.59 -7.55 -2.59
C LYS A 165 5.94 -7.67 -1.85
N TYR A 166 6.73 -8.69 -2.15
CA TYR A 166 8.09 -8.83 -1.61
C TYR A 166 8.99 -7.67 -2.06
N ALA A 167 8.98 -7.33 -3.35
CA ALA A 167 9.74 -6.20 -3.88
C ALA A 167 9.35 -4.86 -3.22
N GLN A 168 8.09 -4.68 -2.84
CA GLN A 168 7.62 -3.51 -2.10
C GLN A 168 8.18 -3.44 -0.67
N CYS A 169 8.14 -4.55 0.07
CA CYS A 169 8.69 -4.67 1.42
C CYS A 169 8.82 -6.14 1.83
N PRO A 170 10.06 -6.67 1.98
CA PRO A 170 10.30 -8.07 2.37
C PRO A 170 9.63 -8.45 3.70
N PHE A 171 9.69 -7.57 4.69
CA PHE A 171 9.04 -7.81 5.98
C PHE A 171 7.52 -7.94 5.88
N SER A 172 6.85 -7.04 5.13
CA SER A 172 5.40 -7.13 4.92
C SER A 172 5.01 -8.42 4.22
N TYR A 173 5.81 -8.87 3.24
CA TYR A 173 5.61 -10.16 2.59
C TYR A 173 5.74 -11.32 3.59
N TYR A 174 6.77 -11.30 4.44
CA TYR A 174 6.98 -12.32 5.46
C TYR A 174 5.80 -12.41 6.46
N VAL A 175 5.32 -11.27 6.95
CA VAL A 175 4.17 -11.24 7.87
C VAL A 175 2.89 -11.76 7.18
N GLN A 176 2.63 -11.31 5.95
CA GLN A 176 1.41 -11.66 5.22
C GLN A 176 1.37 -13.11 4.73
N TYR A 177 2.46 -13.60 4.14
CA TYR A 177 2.47 -14.90 3.47
C TYR A 177 3.27 -15.97 4.21
N GLY A 178 4.24 -15.54 5.03
CA GLY A 178 4.99 -16.43 5.91
C GLY A 178 4.21 -16.75 7.17
N LEU A 179 4.03 -15.74 8.03
CA LEU A 179 3.28 -15.88 9.27
C LEU A 179 1.77 -16.02 9.04
N LYS A 180 1.29 -15.68 7.84
CA LYS A 180 -0.14 -15.70 7.47
C LYS A 180 -0.97 -14.83 8.40
N ALA A 181 -0.40 -13.73 8.89
CA ALA A 181 -1.10 -12.78 9.72
C ALA A 181 -2.23 -12.12 8.91
N LYS A 182 -3.41 -12.05 9.52
CA LYS A 182 -4.61 -11.47 8.92
C LYS A 182 -5.17 -10.44 9.89
N ASP A 183 -5.65 -9.34 9.33
CA ASP A 183 -6.42 -8.39 10.11
C ASP A 183 -7.70 -9.04 10.64
N ARG A 184 -8.18 -8.46 11.75
CA ARG A 184 -9.50 -8.78 12.25
C ARG A 184 -10.51 -8.46 11.15
N LYS A 185 -11.28 -9.46 10.74
CA LYS A 185 -12.38 -9.26 9.80
C LYS A 185 -13.39 -8.29 10.41
N VAL A 186 -13.58 -7.16 9.74
CA VAL A 186 -14.66 -6.21 10.02
C VAL A 186 -15.78 -6.47 9.01
N TYR A 187 -17.03 -6.29 9.43
CA TYR A 187 -18.16 -6.42 8.53
C TYR A 187 -18.30 -5.15 7.68
N GLU A 188 -17.42 -5.04 6.68
CA GLU A 188 -17.36 -3.92 5.73
C GLU A 188 -17.13 -4.42 4.30
N PHE A 189 -17.56 -3.63 3.32
CA PHE A 189 -17.29 -3.90 1.92
C PHE A 189 -16.05 -3.11 1.51
N SER A 190 -14.92 -3.80 1.42
CA SER A 190 -13.61 -3.20 1.22
C SER A 190 -13.30 -2.94 -0.26
N ALA A 191 -12.24 -2.19 -0.55
CA ALA A 191 -11.80 -1.95 -1.93
C ALA A 191 -11.38 -3.24 -2.67
N PRO A 192 -10.69 -4.22 -2.04
CA PRO A 192 -10.46 -5.55 -2.63
C PRO A 192 -11.76 -6.32 -2.97
N ASP A 193 -12.78 -6.24 -2.11
CA ASP A 193 -14.07 -6.89 -2.36
C ASP A 193 -14.77 -6.29 -3.58
N LEU A 194 -14.74 -4.95 -3.69
CA LEU A 194 -15.23 -4.24 -4.86
C LEU A 194 -14.51 -4.66 -6.13
N GLY A 195 -13.16 -4.75 -6.10
CA GLY A 195 -12.39 -5.24 -7.23
C GLY A 195 -12.88 -6.61 -7.66
N SER A 196 -12.83 -7.59 -6.76
CA SER A 196 -13.23 -8.98 -7.03
C SER A 196 -14.66 -9.08 -7.56
N PHE A 197 -15.59 -8.30 -6.99
CA PHE A 197 -16.96 -8.21 -7.48
C PHE A 197 -17.04 -7.73 -8.93
N MET A 198 -16.30 -6.66 -9.27
CA MET A 198 -16.26 -6.11 -10.62
C MET A 198 -15.66 -7.09 -11.65
N HIS A 199 -14.57 -7.77 -11.32
CA HIS A 199 -13.97 -8.80 -12.21
C HIS A 199 -14.97 -9.92 -12.50
N ASN A 200 -15.63 -10.44 -11.47
CA ASN A 200 -16.62 -11.52 -11.64
C ASN A 200 -17.78 -11.10 -12.57
N ILE A 201 -18.34 -9.90 -12.38
CA ILE A 201 -19.44 -9.44 -13.25
C ILE A 201 -18.98 -9.20 -14.69
N LEU A 202 -17.76 -8.72 -14.91
CA LEU A 202 -17.20 -8.55 -16.26
C LEU A 202 -16.95 -9.90 -16.97
N ASP A 203 -16.50 -10.91 -16.22
CA ASP A 203 -16.37 -12.28 -16.72
C ASP A 203 -17.75 -12.86 -17.09
N ASP A 204 -18.71 -12.78 -16.17
CA ASP A 204 -20.09 -13.23 -16.39
C ASP A 204 -20.73 -12.53 -17.60
N PHE A 205 -20.51 -11.21 -17.74
CA PHE A 205 -20.98 -10.43 -18.89
C PHE A 205 -20.41 -10.98 -20.18
N THR A 206 -19.09 -11.14 -20.26
CA THR A 206 -18.43 -11.58 -21.49
C THR A 206 -18.79 -13.03 -21.84
N ASN A 207 -18.92 -13.89 -20.84
CA ASN A 207 -19.39 -15.27 -21.01
C ASN A 207 -20.83 -15.32 -21.53
N LYS A 208 -21.72 -14.45 -21.04
CA LYS A 208 -23.09 -14.33 -21.54
C LYS A 208 -23.12 -13.87 -23.00
N ILE A 209 -22.37 -12.83 -23.36
CA ILE A 209 -22.27 -12.36 -24.77
C ILE A 209 -21.81 -13.49 -25.70
N ARG A 210 -20.78 -14.25 -25.28
CA ARG A 210 -20.26 -15.37 -26.07
C ARG A 210 -21.25 -16.52 -26.19
N ASN A 211 -21.88 -16.93 -25.08
CA ASN A 211 -22.78 -18.08 -25.04
C ASN A 211 -24.09 -17.81 -25.80
N GLU A 212 -24.63 -16.60 -25.68
CA GLU A 212 -25.83 -16.16 -26.41
C GLU A 212 -25.52 -15.68 -27.84
N LYS A 213 -24.23 -15.67 -28.24
CA LYS A 213 -23.75 -15.20 -29.56
C LYS A 213 -24.22 -13.78 -29.90
N ILE A 214 -24.28 -12.91 -28.90
CA ILE A 214 -24.66 -11.51 -29.08
C ILE A 214 -23.51 -10.79 -29.79
N SER A 215 -23.82 -10.07 -30.86
CA SER A 215 -22.82 -9.24 -31.54
C SER A 215 -22.47 -8.01 -30.70
N TRP A 216 -21.19 -7.61 -30.68
CA TRP A 216 -20.75 -6.35 -30.06
C TRP A 216 -21.41 -5.10 -30.68
N SER A 217 -21.91 -5.20 -31.91
CA SER A 217 -22.69 -4.14 -32.56
C SER A 217 -24.08 -3.94 -31.94
N GLU A 218 -24.66 -4.98 -31.33
CA GLU A 218 -25.99 -4.95 -30.70
C GLU A 218 -25.96 -4.38 -29.28
N LEU A 219 -24.77 -4.25 -28.68
CA LEU A 219 -24.57 -3.78 -27.32
C LEU A 219 -24.60 -2.24 -27.24
N ASN A 220 -25.80 -1.68 -27.31
CA ASN A 220 -26.07 -0.29 -26.95
C ASN A 220 -26.16 -0.10 -25.42
N LYS A 221 -26.33 1.16 -24.98
CA LYS A 221 -26.39 1.54 -23.57
C LYS A 221 -27.49 0.79 -22.81
N GLU A 222 -28.68 0.69 -23.41
CA GLU A 222 -29.86 0.08 -22.83
C GLU A 222 -29.67 -1.42 -22.67
N ARG A 223 -29.16 -2.10 -23.71
CA ARG A 223 -28.87 -3.53 -23.68
C ARG A 223 -27.78 -3.87 -22.66
N CYS A 224 -26.70 -3.10 -22.63
CA CYS A 224 -25.65 -3.24 -21.60
C CYS A 224 -26.23 -3.11 -20.20
N LYS A 225 -27.06 -2.09 -19.95
CA LYS A 225 -27.68 -1.84 -18.66
C LYS A 225 -28.58 -3.00 -18.22
N VAL A 226 -29.39 -3.55 -19.13
CA VAL A 226 -30.27 -4.70 -18.83
C VAL A 226 -29.45 -5.92 -18.42
N ILE A 227 -28.42 -6.28 -19.19
CA ILE A 227 -27.56 -7.43 -18.91
C ILE A 227 -26.81 -7.24 -17.58
N VAL A 228 -26.21 -6.07 -17.36
CA VAL A 228 -25.47 -5.78 -16.11
C VAL A 228 -26.40 -5.82 -14.89
N ASN A 229 -27.61 -5.25 -14.99
CA ASN A 229 -28.58 -5.32 -13.91
C ASN A 229 -28.93 -6.77 -13.57
N GLU A 230 -29.26 -7.57 -14.57
CA GLU A 230 -29.58 -9.00 -14.41
C GLU A 230 -28.45 -9.75 -13.70
N LEU A 231 -27.20 -9.59 -14.17
CA LEU A 231 -26.04 -10.27 -13.58
C LEU A 231 -25.77 -9.84 -12.14
N VAL A 232 -25.85 -8.54 -11.85
CA VAL A 232 -25.65 -8.03 -10.49
C VAL A 232 -26.77 -8.49 -9.58
N ASP A 233 -28.02 -8.43 -10.00
CA ASP A 233 -29.18 -8.84 -9.19
C ASP A 233 -29.11 -10.34 -8.89
N ASN A 234 -28.84 -11.19 -9.89
CA ASN A 234 -28.62 -12.62 -9.68
C ASN A 234 -27.49 -12.90 -8.69
N LYS A 235 -26.38 -12.14 -8.77
CA LYS A 235 -25.25 -12.28 -7.85
C LYS A 235 -25.64 -11.92 -6.42
N LEU A 236 -26.39 -10.84 -6.24
CA LEU A 236 -26.88 -10.37 -4.95
C LEU A 236 -27.92 -11.31 -4.33
N GLU A 237 -28.77 -11.94 -5.15
CA GLU A 237 -29.75 -12.92 -4.70
C GLU A 237 -29.13 -14.26 -4.33
N SER A 238 -28.11 -14.70 -5.09
CA SER A 238 -27.40 -15.97 -4.84
C SER A 238 -26.62 -15.96 -3.51
N ASP A 239 -26.28 -14.78 -3.00
CA ASP A 239 -25.59 -14.60 -1.73
C ASP A 239 -26.52 -13.92 -0.72
N ALA A 240 -27.37 -14.73 -0.07
CA ALA A 240 -28.36 -14.26 0.92
C ALA A 240 -27.72 -13.51 2.11
N ASN A 241 -26.42 -13.69 2.36
CA ASN A 241 -25.65 -12.98 3.38
C ASN A 241 -24.81 -11.83 2.81
N SER A 242 -25.06 -11.41 1.56
CA SER A 242 -24.29 -10.36 0.92
C SER A 242 -24.42 -9.04 1.69
N ILE A 243 -23.26 -8.49 2.07
CA ILE A 243 -23.17 -7.18 2.70
C ILE A 243 -23.82 -6.08 1.85
N LEU A 244 -23.86 -6.26 0.53
CA LEU A 244 -24.48 -5.32 -0.40
C LEU A 244 -26.01 -5.21 -0.23
N ASN A 245 -26.66 -6.23 0.32
CA ASN A 245 -28.10 -6.23 0.61
C ASN A 245 -28.44 -5.81 2.06
N SER A 246 -27.43 -5.72 2.93
CA SER A 246 -27.62 -5.58 4.38
C SER A 246 -28.23 -4.25 4.82
N THR A 247 -27.96 -3.13 4.13
CA THR A 247 -28.46 -1.80 4.50
C THR A 247 -28.83 -0.98 3.27
N LYS A 248 -29.65 0.07 3.45
CA LYS A 248 -29.98 1.03 2.37
C LYS A 248 -28.73 1.68 1.74
N LYS A 249 -27.70 1.94 2.55
CA LYS A 249 -26.40 2.46 2.08
C LYS A 249 -25.75 1.48 1.10
N TYR A 250 -25.72 0.21 1.45
CA TYR A 250 -25.10 -0.83 0.64
C TYR A 250 -25.90 -1.16 -0.63
N ARG A 251 -27.24 -1.09 -0.58
CA ARG A 251 -28.08 -1.18 -1.79
C ARG A 251 -27.79 -0.03 -2.77
N TYR A 252 -27.61 1.19 -2.26
CA TYR A 252 -27.16 2.31 -3.09
C TYR A 252 -25.77 2.07 -3.69
N PHE A 253 -24.86 1.43 -2.96
CA PHE A 253 -23.56 1.03 -3.52
C PHE A 253 -23.70 -0.01 -4.64
N ALA A 254 -24.58 -1.00 -4.49
CA ALA A 254 -24.89 -1.94 -5.56
C ALA A 254 -25.41 -1.22 -6.82
N ASP A 255 -26.33 -0.27 -6.68
CA ASP A 255 -26.81 0.55 -7.81
C ASP A 255 -25.71 1.38 -8.45
N ARG A 256 -24.81 1.94 -7.64
CA ARG A 256 -23.63 2.65 -8.13
C ARG A 256 -22.68 1.71 -8.90
N PHE A 257 -22.51 0.47 -8.44
CA PHE A 257 -21.69 -0.52 -9.13
C PHE A 257 -22.32 -0.94 -10.46
N LYS A 258 -23.64 -1.17 -10.51
CA LYS A 258 -24.37 -1.40 -11.77
C LYS A 258 -24.08 -0.29 -12.79
N ARG A 259 -24.14 0.98 -12.39
CA ARG A 259 -23.79 2.12 -13.25
C ARG A 259 -22.35 2.08 -13.74
N THR A 260 -21.41 1.85 -12.82
CA THR A 260 -19.96 1.80 -13.11
C THR A 260 -19.61 0.68 -14.08
N ILE A 261 -20.16 -0.52 -13.85
CA ILE A 261 -19.99 -1.68 -14.73
C ILE A 261 -20.64 -1.43 -16.08
N THR A 262 -21.87 -0.90 -16.11
CA THR A 262 -22.58 -0.55 -17.35
C THR A 262 -21.72 0.37 -18.20
N LYS A 263 -21.12 1.41 -17.60
CA LYS A 263 -20.23 2.32 -18.31
C LYS A 263 -18.99 1.63 -18.86
N SER A 264 -18.40 0.74 -18.07
CA SER A 264 -17.22 -0.02 -18.42
C SER A 264 -17.48 -0.99 -19.59
N VAL A 265 -18.56 -1.77 -19.55
CA VAL A 265 -18.93 -2.70 -20.64
C VAL A 265 -19.34 -1.96 -21.91
N MET A 266 -19.94 -0.77 -21.80
CA MET A 266 -20.20 0.08 -22.98
C MET A 266 -18.89 0.47 -23.66
N VAL A 267 -17.87 0.90 -22.90
CA VAL A 267 -16.56 1.24 -23.47
C VAL A 267 -15.88 0.00 -24.06
N ILE A 268 -15.94 -1.15 -23.38
CA ILE A 268 -15.44 -2.42 -23.93
C ILE A 268 -16.16 -2.74 -25.26
N SER A 269 -17.48 -2.56 -25.33
CA SER A 269 -18.24 -2.81 -26.55
C SER A 269 -17.83 -1.90 -27.71
N GLU A 270 -17.56 -0.62 -27.44
CA GLU A 270 -17.00 0.31 -28.45
C GLU A 270 -15.59 -0.12 -28.89
N GLN A 271 -14.74 -0.57 -27.96
CA GLN A 271 -13.40 -1.08 -28.28
C GLN A 271 -13.46 -2.31 -29.17
N MET A 272 -14.33 -3.27 -28.84
CA MET A 272 -14.51 -4.49 -29.63
C MET A 272 -15.12 -4.21 -31.01
N ARG A 273 -15.97 -3.18 -31.14
CA ARG A 273 -16.53 -2.77 -32.44
C ARG A 273 -15.49 -2.11 -33.34
N LYS A 274 -14.61 -1.30 -32.76
CA LYS A 274 -13.55 -0.58 -33.49
C LYS A 274 -12.35 -1.46 -33.78
N GLY A 275 -12.09 -2.51 -33.01
CA GLY A 275 -10.96 -3.41 -33.20
C GLY A 275 -11.31 -4.66 -33.99
N SER A 276 -10.28 -5.33 -34.48
CA SER A 276 -10.30 -6.66 -35.09
C SER A 276 -9.79 -7.76 -34.14
N PHE A 277 -9.31 -7.38 -32.95
CA PHE A 277 -8.98 -8.33 -31.90
C PHE A 277 -10.25 -8.98 -31.33
N GLU A 278 -10.23 -10.30 -31.16
CA GLU A 278 -11.33 -11.05 -30.55
C GLU A 278 -10.97 -11.54 -29.15
N ILE A 279 -11.95 -11.60 -28.25
CA ILE A 279 -11.74 -12.13 -26.90
C ILE A 279 -11.59 -13.65 -26.98
N PHE A 280 -10.39 -14.14 -26.71
CA PHE A 280 -10.10 -15.58 -26.67
C PHE A 280 -10.58 -16.20 -25.35
N ARG A 281 -10.16 -15.62 -24.21
CA ARG A 281 -10.49 -16.11 -22.86
C ARG A 281 -10.53 -14.95 -21.86
N ASN A 282 -11.34 -15.12 -20.81
CA ASN A 282 -11.33 -14.26 -19.62
C ASN A 282 -11.06 -15.12 -18.39
N GLU A 283 -10.62 -14.47 -17.30
CA GLU A 283 -10.26 -15.08 -16.02
C GLU A 283 -9.39 -16.35 -16.21
N PHE A 284 -8.46 -16.29 -17.17
CA PHE A 284 -7.66 -17.44 -17.57
C PHE A 284 -6.61 -17.74 -16.51
N GLU A 285 -6.76 -18.87 -15.84
CA GLU A 285 -5.78 -19.38 -14.89
C GLU A 285 -4.66 -20.12 -15.63
N PHE A 286 -3.43 -19.78 -15.32
CA PHE A 286 -2.26 -20.49 -15.83
C PHE A 286 -1.40 -21.01 -14.68
N GLY A 287 -0.60 -22.03 -14.96
CA GLY A 287 0.24 -22.68 -13.96
C GLY A 287 -0.47 -23.76 -13.13
N GLY A 288 -1.79 -23.90 -13.28
CA GLY A 288 -2.48 -25.11 -12.85
C GLY A 288 -1.96 -26.29 -13.67
N PHE A 289 -1.54 -27.38 -13.00
CA PHE A 289 -1.07 -28.63 -13.65
C PHE A 289 -2.14 -29.34 -14.51
N LYS A 290 -3.27 -28.68 -14.82
CA LYS A 290 -4.42 -29.18 -15.58
C LYS A 290 -4.52 -28.59 -16.99
N ASP A 291 -4.12 -27.33 -17.20
CA ASP A 291 -4.41 -26.56 -18.42
C ASP A 291 -3.15 -26.09 -19.18
N GLY A 292 -1.97 -26.59 -18.81
CA GLY A 292 -0.71 -26.31 -19.50
C GLY A 292 0.53 -26.60 -18.66
N GLU A 293 1.72 -26.40 -19.23
CA GLU A 293 2.96 -26.47 -18.45
C GLU A 293 3.08 -25.26 -17.53
N PRO A 294 3.33 -25.46 -16.22
CA PRO A 294 3.55 -24.34 -15.31
C PRO A 294 4.83 -23.61 -15.68
N ILE A 295 4.83 -22.28 -15.53
CA ILE A 295 6.06 -21.50 -15.68
C ILE A 295 6.97 -21.89 -14.52
N LYS A 296 8.13 -22.46 -14.87
CA LYS A 296 9.17 -22.84 -13.92
C LYS A 296 10.23 -21.77 -13.92
N ILE A 297 10.55 -21.25 -12.74
CA ILE A 297 11.74 -20.45 -12.51
C ILE A 297 12.76 -21.36 -11.84
N ALA A 298 13.85 -21.63 -12.54
CA ALA A 298 15.02 -22.27 -11.95
C ALA A 298 15.82 -21.21 -11.20
N LEU A 299 16.13 -21.47 -9.93
CA LEU A 299 16.90 -20.56 -9.09
C LEU A 299 18.36 -21.00 -9.01
N PRO A 300 19.31 -20.08 -8.73
CA PRO A 300 20.72 -20.42 -8.51
C PRO A 300 20.95 -21.48 -7.43
N SER A 301 20.06 -21.51 -6.44
CA SER A 301 20.00 -22.52 -5.38
C SER A 301 19.59 -23.92 -5.82
N LYS A 302 19.31 -24.13 -7.12
CA LYS A 302 18.75 -25.36 -7.71
C LYS A 302 17.33 -25.68 -7.24
N GLU A 303 16.68 -24.75 -6.55
CA GLU A 303 15.26 -24.81 -6.25
C GLU A 303 14.45 -24.41 -7.49
N THR A 304 13.21 -24.92 -7.59
CA THR A 304 12.29 -24.57 -8.67
C THR A 304 11.04 -23.94 -8.10
N VAL A 305 10.75 -22.72 -8.53
CA VAL A 305 9.51 -22.02 -8.22
C VAL A 305 8.54 -22.19 -9.39
N TYR A 306 7.31 -22.55 -9.08
CA TYR A 306 6.22 -22.69 -10.03
C TYR A 306 5.33 -21.46 -9.91
N LEU A 307 5.18 -20.73 -11.01
CA LEU A 307 4.28 -19.59 -11.03
C LEU A 307 2.88 -20.02 -11.38
N VAL A 308 1.92 -19.46 -10.65
CA VAL A 308 0.50 -19.50 -11.00
C VAL A 308 -0.03 -18.09 -11.04
N GLY A 309 -1.05 -17.88 -11.85
CA GLY A 309 -1.65 -16.57 -11.99
C GLY A 309 -2.97 -16.64 -12.73
N ARG A 310 -3.63 -15.49 -12.78
CA ARG A 310 -4.88 -15.32 -13.48
C ARG A 310 -4.78 -14.07 -14.35
N VAL A 311 -5.07 -14.22 -15.63
CA VAL A 311 -5.14 -13.13 -16.61
C VAL A 311 -6.61 -12.78 -16.81
N ASP A 312 -6.99 -11.53 -16.52
CA ASP A 312 -8.40 -11.13 -16.55
C ASP A 312 -9.00 -11.26 -17.96
N ARG A 313 -8.27 -10.84 -19.00
CA ARG A 313 -8.69 -10.97 -20.39
C ARG A 313 -7.52 -11.17 -21.35
N ILE A 314 -7.69 -12.09 -22.29
CA ILE A 314 -6.79 -12.39 -23.39
C ILE A 314 -7.56 -12.19 -24.70
N ASP A 315 -7.05 -11.29 -25.54
CA ASP A 315 -7.56 -11.03 -26.88
C ASP A 315 -6.52 -11.51 -27.91
N THR A 316 -6.97 -12.04 -29.04
CA THR A 316 -6.13 -12.54 -30.14
C THR A 316 -6.45 -11.87 -31.48
N LEU A 317 -5.44 -11.75 -32.34
CA LEU A 317 -5.56 -11.28 -33.71
C LEU A 317 -4.69 -12.14 -34.62
N ASP A 318 -5.27 -12.69 -35.68
CA ASP A 318 -4.49 -13.28 -36.78
C ASP A 318 -4.34 -12.25 -37.90
N LEU A 319 -3.09 -11.87 -38.20
CA LEU A 319 -2.75 -10.86 -39.20
C LEU A 319 -1.46 -11.25 -39.92
N ASP A 320 -1.50 -11.27 -41.26
CA ASP A 320 -0.36 -11.60 -42.12
C ASP A 320 0.37 -12.90 -41.75
N GLY A 321 -0.40 -13.93 -41.39
CA GLY A 321 0.13 -15.23 -40.98
C GLY A 321 0.70 -15.30 -39.56
N ASN A 322 0.63 -14.20 -38.79
CA ASN A 322 1.08 -14.14 -37.40
C ASN A 322 -0.12 -14.00 -36.45
N THR A 323 -0.08 -14.72 -35.33
CA THR A 323 -1.06 -14.57 -34.23
C THR A 323 -0.50 -13.62 -33.19
N TYR A 324 -1.22 -12.55 -32.83
CA TYR A 324 -0.84 -11.58 -31.80
C TYR A 324 -1.70 -11.74 -30.55
N ILE A 325 -1.07 -11.64 -29.38
CA ILE A 325 -1.75 -11.67 -28.07
C ILE A 325 -1.77 -10.28 -27.46
N LYS A 326 -2.96 -9.85 -27.02
CA LYS A 326 -3.17 -8.67 -26.19
C LYS A 326 -3.77 -9.10 -24.87
N ILE A 327 -3.14 -8.71 -23.75
CA ILE A 327 -3.70 -8.95 -22.41
C ILE A 327 -4.26 -7.66 -21.85
N VAL A 328 -5.40 -7.77 -21.18
CA VAL A 328 -6.06 -6.65 -20.50
C VAL A 328 -6.31 -7.03 -19.05
N ASP A 329 -5.91 -6.15 -18.14
CA ASP A 329 -6.11 -6.30 -16.70
C ASP A 329 -7.00 -5.16 -16.20
N TYR A 330 -8.05 -5.53 -15.50
CA TYR A 330 -9.03 -4.60 -15.00
C TYR A 330 -8.60 -4.03 -13.65
N LYS A 331 -8.81 -2.72 -13.47
CA LYS A 331 -8.48 -2.02 -12.23
C LYS A 331 -9.53 -0.98 -11.88
N SER A 332 -9.93 -0.93 -10.62
CA SER A 332 -10.77 0.16 -10.10
C SER A 332 -10.01 1.50 -9.99
N GLY A 333 -8.69 1.45 -9.86
CA GLY A 333 -7.81 2.62 -9.85
C GLY A 333 -7.22 2.96 -11.21
N ALA A 334 -6.76 4.20 -11.37
CA ALA A 334 -6.06 4.67 -12.58
C ALA A 334 -4.61 4.20 -12.65
N LYS A 335 -4.38 2.88 -12.68
CA LYS A 335 -3.04 2.30 -12.82
C LYS A 335 -2.49 2.63 -14.21
N LYS A 336 -1.24 3.10 -14.25
CA LYS A 336 -0.51 3.38 -15.48
C LYS A 336 0.68 2.44 -15.58
N PHE A 337 1.10 2.14 -16.80
CA PHE A 337 2.37 1.45 -17.02
C PHE A 337 3.54 2.37 -16.68
N ASN A 338 4.49 1.88 -15.88
CA ASN A 338 5.66 2.64 -15.46
C ASN A 338 6.91 1.77 -15.56
N LEU A 339 7.79 2.09 -16.52
CA LEU A 339 9.03 1.35 -16.75
C LEU A 339 10.00 1.41 -15.55
N THR A 340 9.94 2.49 -14.75
CA THR A 340 10.71 2.56 -13.50
C THR A 340 10.21 1.51 -12.50
N GLU A 341 8.89 1.32 -12.37
CA GLU A 341 8.33 0.30 -11.47
C GLU A 341 8.66 -1.12 -11.96
N VAL A 342 8.66 -1.35 -13.28
CA VAL A 342 9.14 -2.62 -13.88
C VAL A 342 10.59 -2.88 -13.46
N TYR A 343 11.48 -1.89 -13.61
CA TYR A 343 12.89 -2.02 -13.25
C TYR A 343 13.06 -2.43 -11.77
N TYR A 344 12.33 -1.81 -10.86
CA TYR A 344 12.41 -2.16 -9.43
C TYR A 344 11.62 -3.42 -9.03
N GLY A 345 10.98 -4.13 -9.97
CA GLY A 345 10.20 -5.35 -9.70
C GLY A 345 8.82 -5.09 -9.07
N LEU A 346 8.32 -3.85 -9.14
CA LEU A 346 7.08 -3.40 -8.50
C LEU A 346 5.85 -3.50 -9.42
N GLN A 347 6.07 -3.65 -10.72
CA GLN A 347 5.02 -3.74 -11.74
C GLN A 347 5.44 -4.68 -12.89
N ILE A 348 5.56 -5.97 -12.60
CA ILE A 348 6.03 -7.00 -13.53
C ILE A 348 4.92 -7.97 -13.95
N GLN A 349 3.77 -7.98 -13.24
CA GLN A 349 2.67 -8.93 -13.43
C GLN A 349 2.25 -9.12 -14.90
N LEU A 350 1.90 -8.04 -15.60
CA LEU A 350 1.44 -8.13 -17.00
C LEU A 350 2.51 -8.69 -17.94
N LEU A 351 3.77 -8.29 -17.76
CA LEU A 351 4.87 -8.77 -18.60
C LEU A 351 5.13 -10.26 -18.39
N VAL A 352 5.06 -10.72 -17.14
CA VAL A 352 5.18 -12.15 -16.80
C VAL A 352 4.02 -12.94 -17.42
N TYR A 353 2.80 -12.42 -17.37
CA TYR A 353 1.63 -13.08 -17.97
C TYR A 353 1.73 -13.15 -19.49
N LEU A 354 2.15 -12.06 -20.14
CA LEU A 354 2.37 -12.06 -21.58
C LEU A 354 3.45 -13.08 -21.98
N ASP A 355 4.57 -13.12 -21.25
CA ASP A 355 5.64 -14.09 -21.50
C ASP A 355 5.16 -15.54 -21.33
N ALA A 356 4.37 -15.80 -20.29
CA ALA A 356 3.73 -17.09 -20.04
C ALA A 356 2.90 -17.57 -21.23
N LEU A 357 2.04 -16.69 -21.73
CA LEU A 357 1.13 -16.98 -22.83
C LEU A 357 1.89 -17.18 -24.14
N ILE A 358 2.92 -16.38 -24.40
CA ILE A 358 3.76 -16.53 -25.61
C ILE A 358 4.52 -17.87 -25.59
N LYS A 359 5.14 -18.22 -24.46
CA LYS A 359 5.87 -19.50 -24.31
C LYS A 359 4.97 -20.71 -24.49
N ASN A 360 3.72 -20.62 -24.03
CA ASN A 360 2.74 -21.71 -24.10
C ASN A 360 1.75 -21.57 -25.27
N SER A 361 1.95 -20.63 -26.19
CA SER A 361 0.93 -20.28 -27.18
C SER A 361 0.62 -21.45 -28.12
N ARG A 362 1.61 -22.29 -28.46
CA ARG A 362 1.38 -23.48 -29.29
C ARG A 362 0.43 -24.48 -28.64
N PHE A 363 0.43 -24.55 -27.31
CA PHE A 363 -0.50 -25.40 -26.57
C PHE A 363 -1.88 -24.73 -26.44
N ILE A 364 -1.89 -23.43 -26.13
CA ILE A 364 -3.12 -22.67 -25.81
C ILE A 364 -3.91 -22.31 -27.07
N LEU A 365 -3.22 -21.80 -28.09
CA LEU A 365 -3.77 -21.24 -29.34
C LEU A 365 -3.54 -22.13 -30.56
N LYS A 366 -2.83 -23.25 -30.42
CA LYS A 366 -2.39 -24.14 -31.53
C LYS A 366 -1.41 -23.49 -32.53
N ASN A 367 -1.04 -22.23 -32.33
CA ASN A 367 -0.10 -21.47 -33.16
C ASN A 367 0.95 -20.77 -32.28
N GLN A 368 2.10 -20.43 -32.87
CA GLN A 368 3.06 -19.56 -32.21
C GLN A 368 2.52 -18.12 -32.24
N ALA A 369 2.44 -17.49 -31.07
CA ALA A 369 1.96 -16.13 -30.96
C ALA A 369 3.08 -15.14 -30.64
N MET A 370 2.82 -13.88 -30.98
CA MET A 370 3.68 -12.72 -30.80
C MET A 370 3.07 -11.74 -29.79
N PRO A 371 3.90 -10.93 -29.10
CA PRO A 371 3.40 -9.88 -28.20
C PRO A 371 2.68 -8.79 -29.01
N GLY A 372 1.39 -8.58 -28.76
CA GLY A 372 0.61 -7.48 -29.32
C GLY A 372 0.54 -6.29 -28.37
N ALA A 373 0.06 -6.52 -27.14
CA ALA A 373 -0.06 -5.47 -26.13
C ALA A 373 -0.25 -6.00 -24.70
N ILE A 374 0.12 -5.17 -23.73
CA ILE A 374 -0.30 -5.30 -22.32
C ILE A 374 -1.02 -4.02 -21.92
N LEU A 375 -2.25 -4.12 -21.41
CA LEU A 375 -3.09 -2.96 -21.13
C LEU A 375 -3.76 -3.08 -19.77
N TYR A 376 -3.84 -1.95 -19.07
CA TYR A 376 -4.72 -1.73 -17.94
C TYR A 376 -5.98 -1.03 -18.43
N PHE A 377 -7.14 -1.57 -18.06
CA PHE A 377 -8.43 -0.93 -18.28
C PHE A 377 -9.02 -0.49 -16.94
N ARG A 378 -9.34 0.80 -16.84
CA ARG A 378 -9.91 1.38 -15.62
C ARG A 378 -11.42 1.19 -15.61
N ILE A 379 -11.93 0.54 -14.58
CA ILE A 379 -13.37 0.42 -14.29
C ILE A 379 -13.77 1.66 -13.48
N ASP A 380 -14.49 2.60 -14.11
CA ASP A 380 -14.97 3.83 -13.44
C ASP A 380 -16.24 4.40 -14.11
N ASP A 381 -16.95 5.27 -13.39
CA ASP A 381 -18.04 6.13 -13.91
C ASP A 381 -17.54 7.59 -13.87
N PRO A 382 -16.72 8.02 -14.85
CA PRO A 382 -16.00 9.29 -14.77
C PRO A 382 -16.95 10.48 -14.88
N ILE A 383 -16.68 11.51 -14.08
CA ILE A 383 -17.39 12.80 -14.15
C ILE A 383 -16.68 13.69 -15.16
N ILE A 384 -17.32 13.93 -16.31
CA ILE A 384 -16.79 14.84 -17.34
C ILE A 384 -17.02 16.28 -16.93
N LYS A 385 -15.95 17.04 -16.75
CA LYS A 385 -15.99 18.48 -16.43
C LYS A 385 -15.78 19.28 -17.70
N SER A 386 -16.75 20.10 -18.08
CA SER A 386 -16.65 21.02 -19.21
C SER A 386 -17.16 22.41 -18.83
N LYS A 387 -16.52 23.45 -19.39
CA LYS A 387 -16.98 24.84 -19.28
C LYS A 387 -18.05 25.19 -20.32
N LYS A 388 -18.22 24.34 -21.33
CA LYS A 388 -19.20 24.49 -22.41
C LYS A 388 -20.22 23.36 -22.34
N GLN A 389 -21.43 23.62 -22.83
CA GLN A 389 -22.42 22.58 -23.05
C GLN A 389 -21.90 21.63 -24.13
N LEU A 390 -21.87 20.33 -23.82
CA LEU A 390 -21.39 19.29 -24.72
C LEU A 390 -22.57 18.56 -25.36
N SER A 391 -22.43 18.14 -26.61
CA SER A 391 -23.37 17.21 -27.25
C SER A 391 -23.25 15.79 -26.67
N GLU A 392 -24.19 14.91 -27.00
CA GLU A 392 -24.12 13.50 -26.57
C GLU A 392 -22.91 12.78 -27.16
N GLU A 393 -22.55 13.09 -28.40
CA GLU A 393 -21.35 12.59 -29.08
C GLU A 393 -20.07 13.07 -28.39
N GLU A 394 -19.98 14.37 -28.09
CA GLU A 394 -18.83 14.92 -27.37
C GLU A 394 -18.70 14.31 -25.98
N ILE A 395 -19.81 14.07 -25.27
CA ILE A 395 -19.82 13.37 -23.98
C ILE A 395 -19.28 11.95 -24.16
N LYS A 396 -19.73 11.21 -25.18
CA LYS A 396 -19.25 9.86 -25.48
C LYS A 396 -17.74 9.84 -25.75
N GLU A 397 -17.23 10.77 -26.55
CA GLU A 397 -15.79 10.90 -26.79
C GLU A 397 -14.99 11.18 -25.52
N ASN A 398 -15.46 12.11 -24.68
CA ASN A 398 -14.78 12.43 -23.43
C ASN A 398 -14.74 11.24 -22.47
N ILE A 399 -15.80 10.44 -22.42
CA ILE A 399 -15.81 9.17 -21.66
C ILE A 399 -14.77 8.20 -22.20
N LEU A 400 -14.70 8.02 -23.53
CA LEU A 400 -13.68 7.15 -24.14
C LEU A 400 -12.27 7.63 -23.79
N LYS A 401 -12.02 8.95 -23.82
CA LYS A 401 -10.73 9.55 -23.42
C LYS A 401 -10.38 9.27 -21.95
N GLU A 402 -11.33 9.43 -21.04
CA GLU A 402 -11.11 9.18 -19.60
C GLU A 402 -10.92 7.70 -19.26
N LEU A 403 -11.58 6.81 -20.01
CA LEU A 403 -11.48 5.35 -19.87
C LEU A 403 -10.53 4.71 -20.88
N LYS A 404 -9.66 5.52 -21.50
CA LYS A 404 -8.61 5.09 -22.41
C LYS A 404 -7.66 4.12 -21.69
N MET A 405 -7.34 3.00 -22.33
CA MET A 405 -6.42 2.02 -21.77
C MET A 405 -5.01 2.60 -21.61
N SER A 406 -4.29 2.14 -20.58
CA SER A 406 -2.88 2.50 -20.35
C SER A 406 -2.02 1.26 -20.38
N GLY A 407 -0.88 1.27 -21.07
CA GLY A 407 -0.06 0.07 -21.20
C GLY A 407 1.04 0.20 -22.25
N LEU A 408 1.55 -0.94 -22.73
CA LEU A 408 2.52 -1.01 -23.83
C LEU A 408 1.92 -1.74 -25.02
N LEU A 409 2.21 -1.23 -26.21
CA LEU A 409 1.76 -1.76 -27.50
C LEU A 409 2.99 -2.17 -28.34
N LEU A 410 2.83 -3.15 -29.23
CA LEU A 410 3.82 -3.44 -30.25
C LEU A 410 3.93 -2.26 -31.23
N LYS A 411 5.16 -1.85 -31.53
CA LYS A 411 5.47 -0.82 -32.52
C LYS A 411 5.28 -1.38 -33.94
N ASN A 412 4.04 -1.74 -34.28
CA ASN A 412 3.60 -2.20 -35.58
C ASN A 412 2.28 -1.48 -35.91
N ILE A 413 2.26 -0.75 -37.02
CA ILE A 413 1.12 0.11 -37.41
C ILE A 413 -0.14 -0.73 -37.66
N ASP A 414 -0.01 -1.86 -38.34
CA ASP A 414 -1.15 -2.69 -38.73
C ASP A 414 -1.77 -3.37 -37.51
N VAL A 415 -0.94 -3.83 -36.58
CA VAL A 415 -1.40 -4.38 -35.28
C VAL A 415 -2.09 -3.32 -34.44
N VAL A 416 -1.59 -2.08 -34.42
CA VAL A 416 -2.22 -0.98 -33.68
C VAL A 416 -3.52 -0.52 -34.35
N LYS A 417 -3.57 -0.44 -35.69
CA LYS A 417 -4.81 -0.16 -36.43
C LYS A 417 -5.83 -1.27 -36.21
N ALA A 418 -5.43 -2.53 -36.14
CA ALA A 418 -6.32 -3.62 -35.79
C ALA A 418 -6.86 -3.55 -34.34
N MET A 419 -6.30 -2.71 -33.46
CA MET A 419 -6.89 -2.42 -32.15
C MET A 419 -7.90 -1.25 -32.19
N ASP A 420 -7.81 -0.38 -33.20
CA ASP A 420 -8.70 0.77 -33.45
C ASP A 420 -8.72 1.11 -34.94
N ASN A 421 -9.61 0.46 -35.70
CA ASN A 421 -9.69 0.56 -37.16
C ASN A 421 -10.08 1.97 -37.63
N ASP A 422 -10.71 2.76 -36.76
CA ASP A 422 -11.13 4.13 -37.02
C ASP A 422 -9.99 5.15 -36.75
N MET A 423 -8.82 4.70 -36.30
CA MET A 423 -7.72 5.59 -35.92
C MET A 423 -7.02 6.18 -37.15
N GLU A 424 -7.18 7.49 -37.35
CA GLU A 424 -6.38 8.24 -38.33
C GLU A 424 -5.08 8.80 -37.73
N THR A 425 -5.19 9.60 -36.66
CA THR A 425 -4.03 10.31 -36.05
C THR A 425 -3.83 9.98 -34.58
N TYR A 426 -4.90 9.82 -33.80
CA TYR A 426 -4.82 9.46 -32.39
C TYR A 426 -5.99 8.56 -32.00
N SER A 427 -5.73 7.58 -31.13
CA SER A 427 -6.79 6.71 -30.63
C SER A 427 -7.39 7.25 -29.33
N LEU A 428 -8.71 7.11 -29.22
CA LEU A 428 -9.48 7.36 -28.00
C LEU A 428 -9.43 6.19 -27.02
N ILE A 429 -9.06 4.99 -27.47
CA ILE A 429 -9.19 3.76 -26.69
C ILE A 429 -7.86 3.12 -26.28
N ILE A 430 -6.78 3.34 -27.06
CA ILE A 430 -5.44 2.80 -26.78
C ILE A 430 -4.37 3.90 -26.76
N PRO A 431 -3.23 3.71 -26.06
CA PRO A 431 -2.20 4.73 -25.90
C PRO A 431 -1.29 4.87 -27.14
N ALA A 432 -1.89 5.09 -28.31
CA ALA A 432 -1.19 5.28 -29.59
C ALA A 432 -1.67 6.53 -30.34
N SER A 433 -0.76 7.11 -31.11
CA SER A 433 -1.01 8.15 -32.09
C SER A 433 0.01 8.04 -33.24
N ILE A 434 -0.47 8.21 -34.46
CA ILE A 434 0.31 8.12 -35.71
C ILE A 434 0.50 9.53 -36.27
N LYS A 435 1.71 9.83 -36.70
CA LYS A 435 2.08 11.08 -37.37
C LYS A 435 1.70 11.02 -38.85
N LYS A 436 1.74 12.18 -39.52
CA LYS A 436 1.49 12.28 -40.97
C LYS A 436 2.50 11.51 -41.83
N ASP A 437 3.70 11.26 -41.32
CA ASP A 437 4.75 10.48 -41.98
C ASP A 437 4.54 8.95 -41.86
N GLY A 438 3.51 8.52 -41.11
CA GLY A 438 3.20 7.12 -40.87
C GLY A 438 3.86 6.52 -39.63
N ASP A 439 4.83 7.17 -38.99
CA ASP A 439 5.44 6.65 -37.75
C ASP A 439 4.65 7.07 -36.49
N PHE A 440 4.93 6.41 -35.38
CA PHE A 440 4.32 6.73 -34.10
C PHE A 440 4.79 8.08 -33.54
N SER A 441 3.88 8.80 -32.87
CA SER A 441 4.23 9.97 -32.07
C SER A 441 5.03 9.57 -30.82
N SER A 442 5.86 10.48 -30.31
CA SER A 442 6.63 10.27 -29.07
C SER A 442 5.75 10.07 -27.82
N ASN A 443 4.47 10.46 -27.90
CA ASN A 443 3.48 10.26 -26.84
C ASN A 443 2.85 8.87 -26.87
N SER A 444 3.12 8.06 -27.91
CA SER A 444 2.64 6.69 -28.01
C SER A 444 3.43 5.78 -27.09
N SER A 445 2.73 4.90 -26.40
CA SER A 445 3.32 3.91 -25.51
C SER A 445 3.58 2.61 -26.29
N VAL A 446 4.52 2.69 -27.25
CA VAL A 446 4.86 1.62 -28.18
C VAL A 446 6.29 1.14 -27.99
N VAL A 447 6.53 -0.14 -28.19
CA VAL A 447 7.85 -0.78 -28.09
C VAL A 447 8.05 -1.77 -29.22
N THR A 448 9.27 -1.89 -29.72
CA THR A 448 9.60 -2.85 -30.77
C THR A 448 9.51 -4.29 -30.26
N GLU A 449 9.48 -5.26 -31.16
CA GLU A 449 9.53 -6.68 -30.79
C GLU A 449 10.80 -7.04 -30.00
N GLU A 450 11.95 -6.49 -30.42
CA GLU A 450 13.21 -6.65 -29.70
C GLU A 450 13.11 -6.11 -28.27
N GLN A 451 12.54 -4.92 -28.11
CA GLN A 451 12.29 -4.32 -26.79
C GLN A 451 11.33 -5.17 -25.93
N PHE A 452 10.29 -5.76 -26.52
CA PHE A 452 9.44 -6.72 -25.82
C PHE A 452 10.24 -7.93 -25.35
N ASN A 453 11.11 -8.50 -26.19
CA ASN A 453 11.95 -9.64 -25.84
C ASN A 453 12.94 -9.29 -24.71
N ILE A 454 13.54 -8.09 -24.74
CA ILE A 454 14.37 -7.58 -23.65
C ILE A 454 13.56 -7.49 -22.34
N LEU A 455 12.36 -6.90 -22.36
CA LEU A 455 11.51 -6.82 -21.17
C LEU A 455 11.15 -8.21 -20.64
N ARG A 456 10.80 -9.13 -21.52
CA ARG A 456 10.46 -10.51 -21.16
C ARG A 456 11.64 -11.21 -20.49
N LYS A 457 12.86 -11.07 -21.04
CA LYS A 457 14.06 -11.62 -20.41
C LYS A 457 14.31 -10.96 -19.05
N TYR A 458 14.30 -9.64 -18.98
CA TYR A 458 14.49 -8.88 -17.74
C TYR A 458 13.52 -9.28 -16.62
N VAL A 459 12.21 -9.39 -16.91
CA VAL A 459 11.24 -9.76 -15.86
C VAL A 459 11.42 -11.20 -15.39
N ASN A 460 11.86 -12.12 -16.25
CA ASN A 460 12.20 -13.49 -15.82
C ASN A 460 13.41 -13.48 -14.88
N ASP A 461 14.47 -12.75 -15.24
CA ASP A 461 15.70 -12.65 -14.44
C ASP A 461 15.41 -11.96 -13.10
N LYS A 462 14.65 -10.86 -13.12
CA LYS A 462 14.23 -10.14 -11.91
C LYS A 462 13.33 -11.00 -11.02
N MET A 463 12.46 -11.82 -11.58
CA MET A 463 11.64 -12.76 -10.83
C MET A 463 12.50 -13.84 -10.15
N ALA A 464 13.51 -14.36 -10.84
CA ALA A 464 14.45 -15.32 -10.26
C ALA A 464 15.26 -14.70 -9.10
N GLU A 465 15.76 -13.48 -9.29
CA GLU A 465 16.44 -12.69 -8.25
C GLU A 465 15.56 -12.54 -6.99
N LEU A 466 14.34 -12.02 -7.16
CA LEU A 466 13.43 -11.80 -6.04
C LEU A 466 13.05 -13.12 -5.34
N CYS A 467 12.78 -14.19 -6.11
CA CYS A 467 12.47 -15.50 -5.54
C CYS A 467 13.65 -16.09 -4.76
N GLU A 468 14.89 -15.89 -5.24
CA GLU A 468 16.08 -16.34 -4.53
C GLU A 468 16.28 -15.55 -3.23
N GLU A 469 16.10 -14.23 -3.24
CA GLU A 469 16.14 -13.43 -2.01
C GLU A 469 15.08 -13.88 -1.00
N MET A 470 13.84 -14.06 -1.46
CA MET A 470 12.71 -14.54 -0.66
C MET A 470 13.05 -15.86 0.04
N LEU A 471 13.62 -16.83 -0.68
CA LEU A 471 13.96 -18.15 -0.15
C LEU A 471 15.23 -18.13 0.70
N SER A 472 16.15 -17.19 0.46
CA SER A 472 17.31 -16.95 1.33
C SER A 472 16.92 -16.49 2.74
N GLY A 473 15.66 -16.11 2.94
CA GLY A 473 15.11 -15.64 4.20
C GLY A 473 15.44 -14.19 4.52
N ASP A 474 15.70 -13.38 3.50
CA ASP A 474 15.78 -11.94 3.66
C ASP A 474 14.39 -11.37 3.97
N ILE A 475 14.20 -10.92 5.20
CA ILE A 475 12.94 -10.33 5.68
C ILE A 475 13.10 -8.88 6.09
N LYS A 476 14.13 -8.19 5.59
CA LYS A 476 14.49 -6.80 5.95
C LYS A 476 13.30 -5.83 5.92
N ILE A 477 13.30 -4.89 6.87
CA ILE A 477 12.32 -3.80 6.94
C ILE A 477 12.79 -2.64 6.05
N THR A 478 12.71 -2.84 4.73
CA THR A 478 13.08 -1.80 3.74
C THR A 478 11.90 -1.46 2.85
N PRO A 479 10.88 -0.75 3.36
CA PRO A 479 9.73 -0.38 2.56
C PRO A 479 10.13 0.55 1.41
N CYS A 480 9.55 0.33 0.24
CA CYS A 480 9.71 1.22 -0.90
C CYS A 480 9.01 2.57 -0.67
N LYS A 481 9.58 3.63 -1.24
CA LYS A 481 8.97 4.96 -1.31
C LYS A 481 9.08 5.52 -2.72
N ASN A 482 7.94 5.79 -3.36
CA ASN A 482 7.87 6.40 -4.69
C ASN A 482 7.60 7.89 -4.54
N ASN A 483 8.57 8.73 -4.92
CA ASN A 483 8.55 10.17 -4.66
C ASN A 483 8.26 10.46 -3.17
N ASN A 484 7.06 10.98 -2.86
CA ASN A 484 6.61 11.29 -1.50
C ASN A 484 5.64 10.25 -0.91
N THR A 485 5.24 9.23 -1.68
CA THR A 485 4.26 8.24 -1.23
C THR A 485 4.96 6.94 -0.84
N PRO A 486 5.05 6.62 0.46
CA PRO A 486 5.56 5.33 0.92
C PRO A 486 4.53 4.24 0.69
N TYR A 487 4.98 3.03 0.36
CA TYR A 487 4.10 1.86 0.26
C TYR A 487 3.50 1.47 1.63
N CYS A 488 4.09 1.94 2.74
CA CYS A 488 3.57 1.81 4.09
C CYS A 488 2.14 2.34 4.26
N ASN A 489 1.70 3.32 3.46
CA ASN A 489 0.35 3.87 3.54
C ASN A 489 -0.75 2.85 3.22
N TYR A 490 -0.40 1.76 2.55
CA TYR A 490 -1.30 0.68 2.15
C TYR A 490 -0.89 -0.65 2.79
N CYS A 491 -0.19 -0.60 3.94
CA CYS A 491 0.32 -1.76 4.64
C CYS A 491 -0.30 -1.86 6.03
N ASP A 492 -0.97 -2.98 6.29
CA ASP A 492 -1.65 -3.23 7.57
C ASP A 492 -0.69 -3.65 8.71
N TYR A 493 0.59 -3.85 8.38
CA TYR A 493 1.59 -4.40 9.30
C TYR A 493 2.54 -3.36 9.92
N SER A 494 2.17 -2.07 9.87
CA SER A 494 3.00 -0.97 10.39
C SER A 494 3.30 -1.13 11.88
N SER A 495 2.32 -1.53 12.68
CA SER A 495 2.45 -1.79 14.13
C SER A 495 3.33 -3.01 14.47
N VAL A 496 3.46 -3.96 13.54
CA VAL A 496 4.32 -5.14 13.70
C VAL A 496 5.76 -4.80 13.35
N CYS A 497 5.97 -4.08 12.24
CA CYS A 497 7.32 -3.75 11.79
C CYS A 497 7.97 -2.62 12.60
N GLN A 498 7.17 -1.75 13.25
CA GLN A 498 7.67 -0.61 14.03
C GLN A 498 8.69 0.26 13.28
N PHE A 499 8.52 0.35 11.95
CA PHE A 499 9.41 1.13 11.11
C PHE A 499 9.32 2.61 11.48
N ASP A 500 10.45 3.15 11.94
CA ASP A 500 10.57 4.54 12.38
C ASP A 500 11.88 5.11 11.83
N THR A 501 11.78 6.19 11.03
CA THR A 501 12.92 6.84 10.39
C THR A 501 13.81 7.63 11.36
N SER A 502 13.37 7.84 12.60
CA SER A 502 14.22 8.40 13.66
C SER A 502 15.22 7.38 14.22
N ILE A 503 14.94 6.08 14.06
CA ILE A 503 15.84 4.99 14.47
C ILE A 503 16.89 4.79 13.38
N GLU A 504 18.14 4.65 13.80
CA GLU A 504 19.25 4.38 12.89
C GLU A 504 18.99 3.12 12.05
N ASN A 505 19.42 3.16 10.78
CA ASN A 505 19.27 2.07 9.80
C ASN A 505 17.83 1.77 9.30
N ASN A 506 16.80 2.39 9.86
CA ASN A 506 15.46 2.35 9.29
C ASN A 506 15.32 3.37 8.15
N LYS A 507 15.59 2.93 6.93
CA LYS A 507 15.54 3.78 5.73
C LYS A 507 14.60 3.22 4.67
N TYR A 508 13.91 4.12 3.99
CA TYR A 508 13.13 3.76 2.80
C TYR A 508 14.05 3.36 1.66
N LYS A 509 13.62 2.35 0.89
CA LYS A 509 14.16 2.09 -0.46
C LYS A 509 13.56 3.12 -1.42
N ILE A 510 14.31 4.16 -1.75
CA ILE A 510 13.83 5.23 -2.62
C ILE A 510 13.75 4.75 -4.07
N ILE A 511 12.54 4.82 -4.63
CA ILE A 511 12.26 4.52 -6.03
C ILE A 511 12.45 5.82 -6.82
N LEU A 512 13.67 5.98 -7.37
CA LEU A 512 14.02 7.17 -8.15
C LEU A 512 13.30 7.13 -9.49
N LYS A 513 12.46 8.13 -9.76
CA LYS A 513 11.80 8.27 -11.05
C LYS A 513 12.85 8.46 -12.14
N LYS A 514 12.88 7.53 -13.09
CA LYS A 514 13.75 7.60 -14.27
C LYS A 514 12.93 8.05 -15.47
N ASN A 515 13.56 8.75 -16.42
CA ASN A 515 12.94 8.90 -17.72
C ASN A 515 12.92 7.52 -18.43
N ASN A 516 12.10 7.37 -19.46
CA ASN A 516 11.95 6.07 -20.13
C ASN A 516 13.26 5.59 -20.76
N ASN A 517 14.07 6.47 -21.33
CA ASN A 517 15.33 6.11 -21.99
C ASN A 517 16.35 5.55 -21.00
N ASP A 518 16.49 6.17 -19.83
CA ASP A 518 17.40 5.73 -18.77
C ASP A 518 16.94 4.38 -18.19
N ALA A 519 15.64 4.22 -17.95
CA ALA A 519 15.09 2.96 -17.47
C ALA A 519 15.30 1.83 -18.50
N TRP A 520 15.12 2.12 -19.80
CA TRP A 520 15.43 1.17 -20.87
C TRP A 520 16.90 0.77 -20.91
N LYS A 521 17.80 1.75 -20.80
CA LYS A 521 19.23 1.49 -20.78
C LYS A 521 19.61 0.55 -19.64
N LEU A 522 19.14 0.82 -18.42
CA LEU A 522 19.41 -0.05 -17.26
C LEU A 522 18.86 -1.46 -17.43
N ILE A 523 17.63 -1.59 -17.94
CA ILE A 523 17.02 -2.89 -18.22
C ILE A 523 17.86 -3.67 -19.25
N LYS A 524 18.32 -3.01 -20.31
CA LYS A 524 19.16 -3.62 -21.33
C LYS A 524 20.52 -4.03 -20.77
N ASP A 525 21.20 -3.13 -20.06
CA ASP A 525 22.51 -3.38 -19.46
C ASP A 525 22.47 -4.54 -18.45
N ASP A 526 21.36 -4.72 -17.71
CA ASP A 526 21.19 -5.83 -16.77
C ASP A 526 20.94 -7.16 -17.50
N VAL A 527 20.17 -7.14 -18.60
CA VAL A 527 19.93 -8.32 -19.44
C VAL A 527 21.19 -8.80 -20.18
N GLU A 528 22.05 -7.86 -20.58
CA GLU A 528 23.34 -8.16 -21.21
C GLU A 528 24.32 -8.73 -20.18
N ARG A 529 24.46 -8.11 -19.01
CA ARG A 529 25.32 -8.60 -17.91
C ARG A 529 24.89 -9.97 -17.39
N GLY A 530 23.59 -10.25 -17.31
CA GLY A 530 23.06 -11.56 -16.91
C GLY A 530 23.27 -12.67 -17.94
N GLY A 531 23.67 -12.35 -19.17
CA GLY A 531 24.04 -13.33 -20.21
C GLY A 531 25.50 -13.78 -20.16
N GLU A 532 26.34 -13.13 -19.35
CA GLU A 532 27.78 -13.39 -19.25
C GLU A 532 28.19 -14.13 -17.95
N ALA A 533 27.22 -14.61 -17.15
CA ALA A 533 27.43 -15.27 -15.87
C ALA A 533 27.20 -16.79 -15.89
#